data_AF-A0A7G8W0W7-F1
#
_entry.id   AF-A0A7G8W0W7-F1
#
_cell.length_a   1.000
_cell.length_b   1.000
_cell.length_c   1.000
_cell.angle_alpha   90.00
_cell.angle_beta   90.00
_cell.angle_gamma   90.00
#
_symmetry.space_group_name_H-M   'P 1'
#
loop_
_entity.id
_entity.type
_entity.pdbx_description
1 polymer ?
#
loop_
_entity_poly.entity_id
_entity_poly.type
_entity_poly.pdbx_seq_one_letter_code
_entity_poly.pdbx_strand_id
1 'polypeptide(L)'
;MSCIDDIVDPVVHYAPVEFLVREAAQRWERDEAHALRRAVFCIEQGIFIGDDRDGIDEHAQLLVAMSCIGGMPDQVVGTVRIHEASPGVWWGSRLAVHAAFRNQGHLGATLIKLAVTRARAQGCNTFMAHVQSQNEALFQKLHWHTTGALMIHGRPHVEMQPDLCFYPPCHDPVSGFVSRAGRPSSPSPSGRGQGEGRSLE
;
A
#
# COMPACT_ATOMS: atom_id res chain seq x y z
N MET A 1 -8.37 -53.64 9.16
CA MET A 1 -9.28 -52.60 9.69
C MET A 1 -8.58 -51.29 9.39
N SER A 2 -8.86 -50.75 8.20
CA SER A 2 -8.05 -49.69 7.60
C SER A 2 -8.57 -48.32 8.03
N CYS A 3 -7.67 -47.58 8.71
CA CYS A 3 -7.44 -46.13 8.70
C CYS A 3 -8.63 -45.18 8.42
N ILE A 4 -8.99 -44.40 9.45
CA ILE A 4 -9.45 -43.00 9.36
C ILE A 4 -8.69 -42.24 10.47
N ASP A 5 -7.42 -42.00 10.25
CA ASP A 5 -6.66 -40.92 10.88
C ASP A 5 -5.93 -40.29 9.70
N ASP A 6 -6.33 -39.07 9.33
CA ASP A 6 -5.69 -38.12 8.40
C ASP A 6 -6.77 -37.30 7.66
N ILE A 7 -7.61 -36.59 8.42
CA ILE A 7 -8.22 -35.36 7.89
C ILE A 7 -7.17 -34.28 8.15
N VAL A 8 -6.21 -34.18 7.23
CA VAL A 8 -5.35 -33.01 7.12
C VAL A 8 -6.27 -31.86 6.75
N ASP A 9 -6.59 -31.01 7.73
CA ASP A 9 -7.26 -29.72 7.47
C ASP A 9 -6.36 -28.96 6.50
N PRO A 10 -6.76 -28.76 5.23
CA PRO A 10 -5.95 -27.95 4.34
C PRO A 10 -6.03 -26.55 4.92
N VAL A 11 -4.94 -26.08 5.52
CA VAL A 11 -4.77 -24.66 5.82
C VAL A 11 -4.85 -23.94 4.49
N VAL A 12 -6.07 -23.55 4.09
CA VAL A 12 -6.31 -22.76 2.91
C VAL A 12 -5.67 -21.43 3.22
N HIS A 13 -4.51 -21.18 2.63
CA HIS A 13 -3.87 -19.88 2.67
C HIS A 13 -4.80 -18.87 2.01
N TYR A 14 -5.61 -18.20 2.83
CA TYR A 14 -6.56 -17.21 2.38
C TYR A 14 -5.80 -16.00 1.85
N ALA A 15 -5.99 -15.71 0.56
CA ALA A 15 -5.56 -14.47 -0.04
C ALA A 15 -6.82 -13.61 -0.26
N PRO A 16 -6.90 -12.39 0.31
CA PRO A 16 -8.02 -11.51 0.05
C PRO A 16 -8.10 -11.21 -1.44
N VAL A 17 -9.30 -11.35 -2.00
CA VAL A 17 -9.58 -11.12 -3.43
C VAL A 17 -9.82 -9.64 -3.72
N GLU A 18 -10.19 -8.87 -2.70
CA GLU A 18 -10.58 -7.47 -2.80
C GLU A 18 -10.06 -6.68 -1.60
N PHE A 19 -9.70 -5.43 -1.88
CA PHE A 19 -9.25 -4.44 -0.93
C PHE A 19 -10.17 -3.22 -0.98
N LEU A 20 -10.58 -2.75 0.18
CA LEU A 20 -11.31 -1.51 0.33
C LEU A 20 -10.33 -0.39 0.70
N VAL A 21 -10.24 0.65 -0.12
CA VAL A 21 -9.34 1.78 0.10
C VAL A 21 -10.14 3.05 0.32
N ARG A 22 -10.09 3.65 1.52
CA ARG A 22 -10.86 4.86 1.86
C ARG A 22 -10.22 5.64 3.00
N GLU A 23 -10.82 6.78 3.33
CA GLU A 23 -10.51 7.49 4.57
C GLU A 23 -10.92 6.65 5.78
N ALA A 24 -10.06 6.62 6.81
CA ALA A 24 -10.31 5.88 8.04
C ALA A 24 -11.49 6.52 8.79
N ALA A 25 -12.59 5.79 8.88
CA ALA A 25 -13.84 6.22 9.49
C ALA A 25 -13.94 5.74 10.93
N GLN A 26 -13.59 4.48 11.19
CA GLN A 26 -13.76 3.83 12.48
C GLN A 26 -12.47 3.87 13.32
N ARG A 27 -12.62 3.78 14.65
CA ARG A 27 -11.48 3.83 15.58
C ARG A 27 -10.47 2.71 15.31
N TRP A 28 -10.96 1.49 15.10
CA TRP A 28 -10.10 0.32 14.85
C TRP A 28 -9.23 0.50 13.58
N GLU A 29 -9.78 1.12 12.53
CA GLU A 29 -9.04 1.40 11.29
C GLU A 29 -7.85 2.35 11.54
N ARG A 30 -8.07 3.37 12.38
CA ARG A 30 -7.00 4.30 12.77
C ARG A 30 -5.96 3.60 13.64
N ASP A 31 -6.42 2.84 14.63
CA ASP A 31 -5.55 2.12 15.56
C ASP A 31 -4.65 1.11 14.81
N GLU A 32 -5.21 0.33 13.88
CA GLU A 32 -4.45 -0.59 13.04
C GLU A 32 -3.52 0.12 12.06
N ALA A 33 -3.95 1.23 11.46
CA ALA A 33 -3.08 2.01 10.58
C ALA A 33 -1.86 2.58 11.34
N HIS A 34 -2.04 3.04 12.59
CA HIS A 34 -0.93 3.45 13.44
C HIS A 34 -0.04 2.27 13.84
N ALA A 35 -0.63 1.12 14.18
CA ALA A 35 0.14 -0.09 14.46
C ALA A 35 0.98 -0.53 13.25
N LEU A 36 0.41 -0.45 12.04
CA LEU A 36 1.08 -0.74 10.78
C LEU A 36 2.24 0.24 10.52
N ARG A 37 2.03 1.54 10.72
CA ARG A 37 3.09 2.55 10.61
C ARG A 37 4.22 2.27 11.59
N ARG A 38 3.92 1.97 12.85
CA ARG A 38 4.94 1.60 13.85
C ARG A 38 5.71 0.35 13.43
N ALA A 39 5.03 -0.69 12.95
CA ALA A 39 5.68 -1.91 12.48
C ALA A 39 6.62 -1.64 11.30
N VAL A 40 6.20 -0.84 10.32
CA VAL A 40 7.02 -0.55 9.14
C VAL A 40 8.15 0.45 9.45
N PHE A 41 7.85 1.58 10.08
CA PHE A 41 8.84 2.66 10.23
C PHE A 41 9.73 2.50 11.46
N CYS A 42 9.22 1.95 12.57
CA CYS A 42 10.02 1.76 13.78
C CYS A 42 10.69 0.39 13.80
N ILE A 43 9.92 -0.69 13.60
CA ILE A 43 10.44 -2.05 13.79
C ILE A 43 11.23 -2.51 12.57
N GLU A 44 10.65 -2.44 11.38
CA GLU A 44 11.28 -2.95 10.16
C GLU A 44 12.36 -2.00 9.64
N GLN A 45 12.02 -0.71 9.52
CA GLN A 45 12.94 0.26 8.95
C GLN A 45 13.84 0.92 10.01
N GLY A 46 13.48 0.96 11.29
CA GLY A 46 14.32 1.63 12.31
C GLY A 46 14.54 3.13 12.06
N ILE A 47 13.59 3.79 11.38
CA ILE A 47 13.65 5.24 11.11
C ILE A 47 13.31 6.04 12.38
N PHE A 48 12.35 5.55 13.17
CA PHE A 48 11.91 6.18 14.41
C PHE A 48 12.17 5.26 15.60
N ILE A 49 12.43 5.89 16.75
CA ILE A 49 12.61 5.19 18.02
C ILE A 49 11.28 5.21 18.78
N GLY A 50 10.71 4.03 19.02
CA GLY A 50 9.48 3.86 19.80
C GLY A 50 8.19 4.04 19.00
N ASP A 51 7.93 5.26 18.52
CA ASP A 51 6.72 5.64 17.78
C ASP A 51 7.03 6.62 16.63
N ASP A 52 6.27 6.52 15.55
CA ASP A 52 6.41 7.39 14.36
C ASP A 52 5.45 8.59 14.39
N ARG A 53 4.57 8.67 15.40
CA ARG A 53 3.58 9.74 15.55
C ARG A 53 4.23 11.11 15.79
N ASP A 54 3.62 12.14 15.23
CA ASP A 54 4.00 13.55 15.41
C ASP A 54 2.77 14.44 15.61
N GLY A 55 2.97 15.76 15.83
CA GLY A 55 1.87 16.71 16.03
C GLY A 55 0.96 16.91 14.80
N ILE A 56 1.36 16.44 13.62
CA ILE A 56 0.53 16.50 12.42
C ILE A 56 -0.57 15.43 12.47
N ASP A 57 -0.33 14.32 13.18
CA ASP A 57 -1.33 13.24 13.31
C ASP A 57 -2.62 13.69 14.01
N GLU A 58 -2.62 14.81 14.74
CA GLU A 58 -3.82 15.36 15.39
C GLU A 58 -4.84 15.94 14.40
N HIS A 59 -4.39 16.40 13.24
CA HIS A 59 -5.24 17.07 12.25
C HIS A 59 -5.11 16.49 10.83
N ALA A 60 -4.27 15.47 10.65
CA ALA A 60 -4.12 14.78 9.38
C ALA A 60 -5.27 13.82 9.08
N GLN A 61 -5.52 13.60 7.79
CA GLN A 61 -6.42 12.56 7.30
C GLN A 61 -5.63 11.28 7.07
N LEU A 62 -6.13 10.19 7.63
CA LEU A 62 -5.53 8.87 7.48
C LEU A 62 -6.34 8.07 6.46
N LEU A 63 -5.67 7.66 5.39
CA LEU A 63 -6.23 6.81 4.35
C LEU A 63 -5.75 5.39 4.58
N VAL A 64 -6.64 4.42 4.43
CA VAL A 64 -6.39 3.01 4.72
C VAL A 64 -6.78 2.15 3.53
N ALA A 65 -6.01 1.09 3.31
CA ALA A 65 -6.36 -0.04 2.46
C ALA A 65 -6.58 -1.24 3.37
N MET A 66 -7.77 -1.84 3.31
CA MET A 66 -8.16 -2.97 4.15
C MET A 66 -8.37 -4.21 3.29
N SER A 67 -7.90 -5.36 3.75
CA SER A 67 -8.36 -6.65 3.22
C SER A 67 -9.83 -6.85 3.57
N CYS A 68 -10.55 -7.57 2.71
CA CYS A 68 -11.94 -7.93 2.98
C CYS A 68 -12.11 -9.45 3.05
N ILE A 69 -12.80 -9.95 4.07
CA ILE A 69 -13.25 -11.34 4.21
C ILE A 69 -14.76 -11.39 4.08
N GLY A 70 -15.28 -12.17 3.13
CA GLY A 70 -16.73 -12.23 2.89
C GLY A 70 -17.36 -10.88 2.49
N GLY A 71 -16.57 -9.98 1.91
CA GLY A 71 -16.99 -8.61 1.56
C GLY A 71 -16.91 -7.60 2.72
N MET A 72 -16.56 -8.05 3.93
CA MET A 72 -16.43 -7.20 5.10
C MET A 72 -14.97 -6.83 5.35
N PRO A 73 -14.66 -5.57 5.70
CA PRO A 73 -13.29 -5.18 6.10
C PRO A 73 -12.81 -6.01 7.27
N ASP A 74 -11.57 -6.49 7.19
CA ASP A 74 -10.95 -7.38 8.18
C ASP A 74 -9.71 -6.75 8.80
N GLN A 75 -8.68 -6.44 8.00
CA GLN A 75 -7.41 -5.92 8.47
C GLN A 75 -6.93 -4.73 7.62
N VAL A 76 -6.37 -3.71 8.24
CA VAL A 76 -5.61 -2.66 7.55
C VAL A 76 -4.27 -3.23 7.06
N VAL A 77 -4.12 -3.33 5.74
CA VAL A 77 -2.92 -3.86 5.07
C VAL A 77 -2.07 -2.76 4.43
N GLY A 78 -2.58 -1.53 4.36
CA GLY A 78 -1.85 -0.37 3.88
C GLY A 78 -2.42 0.93 4.42
N THR A 79 -1.59 1.96 4.53
CA THR A 79 -2.02 3.29 4.95
C THR A 79 -1.14 4.39 4.36
N VAL A 80 -1.73 5.57 4.21
CA VAL A 80 -1.02 6.82 3.91
C VAL A 80 -1.69 7.96 4.64
N ARG A 81 -0.90 8.95 5.05
CA ARG A 81 -1.38 10.16 5.72
C ARG A 81 -1.34 11.34 4.76
N ILE A 82 -2.40 12.13 4.70
CA ILE A 82 -2.42 13.43 4.02
C ILE A 82 -2.76 14.56 5.00
N HIS A 83 -2.21 15.74 4.79
CA HIS A 83 -2.56 16.94 5.55
C HIS A 83 -2.35 18.20 4.71
N GLU A 84 -3.09 19.25 5.05
CA GLU A 84 -2.90 20.60 4.49
C GLU A 84 -1.96 21.39 5.40
N ALA A 85 -0.76 21.73 4.90
CA ALA A 85 0.23 22.49 5.68
C ALA A 85 -0.08 23.99 5.67
N SER A 86 -0.68 24.48 4.58
CA SER A 86 -1.21 25.83 4.41
C SER A 86 -2.29 25.79 3.32
N PRO A 87 -3.20 26.78 3.22
CA PRO A 87 -4.30 26.75 2.27
C PRO A 87 -3.85 26.40 0.84
N GLY A 88 -4.36 25.29 0.30
CA GLY A 88 -4.04 24.77 -1.03
C GLY A 88 -2.71 24.00 -1.16
N VAL A 89 -1.93 23.87 -0.09
CA VAL A 89 -0.64 23.13 -0.06
C VAL A 89 -0.76 21.90 0.80
N TRP A 90 -0.71 20.74 0.15
CA TRP A 90 -0.96 19.44 0.74
C TRP A 90 0.28 18.55 0.71
N TRP A 91 0.35 17.67 1.69
CA TRP A 91 1.48 16.76 1.86
C TRP A 91 1.02 15.33 2.08
N GLY A 92 1.56 14.41 1.27
CA GLY A 92 1.46 12.97 1.47
C GLY A 92 2.66 12.44 2.25
N SER A 93 2.41 11.62 3.27
CA SER A 93 3.46 11.08 4.14
C SER A 93 3.07 9.72 4.74
N ARG A 94 4.05 9.04 5.37
CA ARG A 94 3.83 7.77 6.11
C ARG A 94 3.16 6.66 5.29
N LEU A 95 3.46 6.58 4.00
CA LEU A 95 3.00 5.47 3.16
C LEU A 95 3.61 4.15 3.66
N ALA A 96 2.77 3.26 4.18
CA ALA A 96 3.16 1.97 4.69
C ALA A 96 2.26 0.87 4.10
N VAL A 97 2.86 -0.22 3.63
CA VAL A 97 2.15 -1.41 3.18
C VAL A 97 2.73 -2.62 3.90
N HIS A 98 1.85 -3.44 4.45
CA HIS A 98 2.20 -4.66 5.17
C HIS A 98 3.00 -5.60 4.26
N ALA A 99 4.08 -6.21 4.78
CA ALA A 99 5.08 -6.92 3.98
C ALA A 99 4.47 -8.02 3.08
N ALA A 100 3.51 -8.79 3.62
CA ALA A 100 2.79 -9.84 2.89
C ALA A 100 2.00 -9.32 1.66
N PHE A 101 1.70 -8.02 1.61
CA PHE A 101 0.89 -7.38 0.58
C PHE A 101 1.70 -6.51 -0.38
N ARG A 102 3.03 -6.40 -0.21
CA ARG A 102 3.89 -5.56 -1.08
C ARG A 102 4.01 -6.10 -2.50
N ASN A 103 3.94 -7.42 -2.68
CA ASN A 103 3.91 -8.05 -4.01
C ASN A 103 2.64 -7.69 -4.80
N GLN A 104 1.64 -7.13 -4.13
CA GLN A 104 0.43 -6.60 -4.74
C GLN A 104 0.66 -5.10 -5.00
N GLY A 105 1.60 -4.80 -5.90
CA GLY A 105 2.11 -3.44 -6.14
C GLY A 105 1.04 -2.39 -6.50
N HIS A 106 -0.19 -2.82 -6.81
CA HIS A 106 -1.33 -1.93 -6.99
C HIS A 106 -1.81 -1.27 -5.69
N LEU A 107 -1.59 -1.86 -4.50
CA LEU A 107 -2.07 -1.29 -3.24
C LEU A 107 -1.44 0.06 -2.92
N GLY A 108 -0.12 0.14 -2.97
CA GLY A 108 0.61 1.40 -2.77
C GLY A 108 0.20 2.44 -3.81
N ALA A 109 0.06 2.04 -5.07
CA ALA A 109 -0.41 2.93 -6.14
C ALA A 109 -1.84 3.43 -5.92
N THR A 110 -2.76 2.58 -5.43
CA THR A 110 -4.15 2.96 -5.13
C THR A 110 -4.22 3.94 -3.96
N LEU A 111 -3.40 3.75 -2.91
CA LEU A 111 -3.28 4.70 -1.81
C LEU A 111 -2.74 6.06 -2.27
N ILE A 112 -1.70 6.07 -3.10
CA ILE A 112 -1.14 7.31 -3.67
C ILE A 112 -2.19 8.03 -4.53
N LYS A 113 -2.93 7.29 -5.37
CA LYS A 113 -4.02 7.87 -6.18
C LYS A 113 -5.09 8.50 -5.30
N LEU A 114 -5.57 7.77 -4.28
CA LEU A 114 -6.57 8.30 -3.35
C LEU A 114 -6.07 9.54 -2.61
N ALA A 115 -4.81 9.55 -2.16
CA ALA A 115 -4.22 10.70 -1.49
C ALA A 115 -4.29 11.98 -2.33
N VAL A 116 -3.87 11.90 -3.60
CA VAL A 116 -3.86 13.08 -4.49
C VAL A 116 -5.29 13.48 -4.88
N THR A 117 -6.15 12.54 -5.29
CA THR A 117 -7.52 12.87 -5.72
C THR A 117 -8.35 13.43 -4.57
N ARG A 118 -8.12 12.96 -3.34
CA ARG A 118 -8.81 13.43 -2.14
C ARG A 118 -8.35 14.82 -1.73
N ALA A 119 -7.06 15.11 -1.79
CA ALA A 119 -6.54 16.46 -1.55
C ALA A 119 -7.06 17.45 -2.61
N ARG A 120 -7.10 17.06 -3.89
CA ARG A 120 -7.67 17.90 -4.95
C ARG A 120 -9.15 18.21 -4.75
N ALA A 121 -9.93 17.23 -4.29
CA ALA A 121 -11.34 17.47 -3.94
C ALA A 121 -11.52 18.46 -2.78
N GLN A 122 -10.46 18.73 -2.02
CA GLN A 122 -10.41 19.66 -0.90
C GLN A 122 -9.69 20.98 -1.24
N GLY A 123 -9.45 21.27 -2.53
CA GLY A 123 -8.86 22.54 -2.98
C GLY A 123 -7.33 22.54 -3.05
N CYS A 124 -6.69 21.38 -3.14
CA CYS A 124 -5.24 21.27 -3.33
C CYS A 124 -4.79 21.88 -4.66
N ASN A 125 -3.89 22.87 -4.57
CA ASN A 125 -3.17 23.51 -5.68
C ASN A 125 -1.75 22.96 -5.82
N THR A 126 -1.15 22.47 -4.73
CA THR A 126 0.19 21.90 -4.70
C THR A 126 0.19 20.69 -3.78
N PHE A 127 0.62 19.54 -4.29
CA PHE A 127 0.75 18.31 -3.50
C PHE A 127 2.20 17.87 -3.50
N MET A 128 2.76 17.59 -2.32
CA MET A 128 4.16 17.23 -2.15
C MET A 128 4.31 15.96 -1.33
N ALA A 129 5.42 15.25 -1.55
CA ALA A 129 5.83 14.15 -0.68
C ALA A 129 7.35 14.02 -0.64
N HIS A 130 7.88 13.60 0.51
CA HIS A 130 9.24 13.08 0.61
C HIS A 130 9.19 11.56 0.44
N VAL A 131 9.83 11.08 -0.62
CA VAL A 131 9.83 9.68 -1.03
C VAL A 131 11.23 9.14 -0.87
N GLN A 132 11.39 7.96 -0.27
CA GLN A 132 12.70 7.29 -0.24
C GLN A 132 13.19 7.08 -1.67
N SER A 133 14.46 7.37 -1.97
CA SER A 133 14.98 7.33 -3.35
C SER A 133 14.77 5.98 -4.04
N GLN A 134 14.73 4.87 -3.29
CA GLN A 134 14.41 3.53 -3.81
C GLN A 134 13.00 3.41 -4.44
N ASN A 135 12.05 4.25 -4.03
CA ASN A 135 10.66 4.25 -4.50
C ASN A 135 10.41 5.29 -5.59
N GLU A 136 11.40 6.09 -5.99
CA GLU A 136 11.25 7.16 -6.98
C GLU A 136 10.67 6.65 -8.30
N ALA A 137 11.18 5.51 -8.80
CA ALA A 137 10.72 4.92 -10.07
C ALA A 137 9.25 4.49 -10.04
N LEU A 138 8.70 4.11 -8.88
CA LEU A 138 7.27 3.84 -8.72
C LEU A 138 6.46 5.14 -8.87
N PHE A 139 6.90 6.20 -8.21
CA PHE A 139 6.22 7.50 -8.25
C PHE A 139 6.27 8.12 -9.66
N GLN A 140 7.39 7.99 -10.37
CA GLN A 140 7.50 8.43 -11.77
C GLN A 140 6.49 7.73 -12.69
N LYS A 141 6.27 6.42 -12.52
CA LYS A 141 5.20 5.68 -13.25
C LYS A 141 3.79 6.16 -12.92
N LEU A 142 3.62 6.83 -11.78
CA LEU A 142 2.37 7.43 -11.36
C LEU A 142 2.29 8.91 -11.75
N HIS A 143 3.07 9.38 -12.73
CA HIS A 143 3.06 10.78 -13.17
C HIS A 143 3.49 11.77 -12.07
N TRP A 144 4.45 11.36 -11.23
CA TRP A 144 5.16 12.28 -10.35
C TRP A 144 6.51 12.67 -10.94
N HIS A 145 6.97 13.86 -10.60
CA HIS A 145 8.30 14.35 -10.96
C HIS A 145 9.08 14.75 -9.71
N THR A 146 10.39 14.56 -9.77
CA THR A 146 11.32 14.90 -8.69
C THR A 146 11.64 16.38 -8.73
N THR A 147 11.52 17.06 -7.58
CA THR A 147 11.81 18.49 -7.43
C THR A 147 13.10 18.75 -6.66
N GLY A 148 13.60 17.78 -5.88
CA GLY A 148 14.85 17.90 -5.15
C GLY A 148 15.29 16.61 -4.48
N ALA A 149 16.55 16.56 -4.05
CA ALA A 149 17.09 15.47 -3.25
C ALA A 149 17.38 15.96 -1.82
N LEU A 150 17.15 15.11 -0.84
CA LEU A 150 17.34 15.43 0.58
C LEU A 150 17.68 14.19 1.40
N MET A 151 18.21 14.42 2.60
CA MET A 151 18.52 13.36 3.57
C MET A 151 17.56 13.48 4.75
N ILE A 152 16.78 12.43 5.01
CA ILE A 152 15.85 12.37 6.14
C ILE A 152 16.24 11.17 7.00
N HIS A 153 16.49 11.39 8.29
CA HIS A 153 16.92 10.35 9.24
C HIS A 153 18.10 9.50 8.72
N GLY A 154 19.07 10.13 8.06
CA GLY A 154 20.24 9.45 7.49
C GLY A 154 19.97 8.62 6.23
N ARG A 155 18.76 8.72 5.65
CA ARG A 155 18.38 8.00 4.43
C ARG A 155 18.16 8.93 3.25
N PRO A 156 18.56 8.51 2.04
CA PRO A 156 18.32 9.29 0.83
C PRO A 156 16.83 9.32 0.50
N HIS A 157 16.32 10.54 0.34
CA HIS A 157 14.97 10.83 -0.09
C HIS A 157 15.01 11.81 -1.26
N VAL A 158 13.92 11.82 -2.01
CA VAL A 158 13.62 12.81 -3.04
C VAL A 158 12.30 13.50 -2.67
N GLU A 159 12.26 14.80 -2.90
CA GLU A 159 11.01 15.54 -2.89
C GLU A 159 10.37 15.39 -4.27
N MET A 160 9.07 15.07 -4.28
CA MET A 160 8.34 14.83 -5.52
C MET A 160 6.96 15.50 -5.49
N GLN A 161 6.47 15.86 -6.68
CA GLN A 161 5.13 16.39 -6.89
C GLN A 161 4.40 15.60 -8.00
N PRO A 162 3.09 15.33 -7.88
CA PRO A 162 2.30 14.74 -8.95
C PRO A 162 1.93 15.80 -9.99
N ASP A 163 1.75 15.37 -11.24
CA ASP A 163 0.93 16.11 -12.19
C ASP A 163 -0.53 16.05 -11.73
N LEU A 164 -1.02 17.14 -11.13
CA LEU A 164 -2.39 17.20 -10.61
C LEU A 164 -3.44 16.96 -11.70
N CYS A 165 -3.19 17.29 -12.97
CA CYS A 165 -4.14 17.07 -14.06
C CYS A 165 -4.42 15.57 -14.30
N PHE A 166 -3.45 14.69 -14.00
CA PHE A 166 -3.60 13.25 -14.10
C PHE A 166 -4.57 12.65 -13.05
N TYR A 167 -4.81 13.37 -11.95
CA TYR A 167 -5.56 12.86 -10.79
C TYR A 167 -6.88 13.62 -10.61
N PRO A 168 -7.98 13.33 -11.32
CA PRO A 168 -9.23 14.08 -11.16
C PRO A 168 -9.74 14.06 -9.70
N PRO A 169 -10.34 15.16 -9.20
CA PRO A 169 -10.81 15.23 -7.82
C PRO A 169 -11.87 14.15 -7.53
N CYS A 170 -11.74 13.49 -6.38
CA CYS A 170 -12.71 12.50 -5.89
C CYS A 170 -13.44 13.05 -4.66
N HIS A 171 -14.71 13.42 -4.84
CA HIS A 171 -15.52 14.09 -3.80
C HIS A 171 -16.21 13.14 -2.82
N ASP A 172 -16.12 11.82 -3.02
CA ASP A 172 -16.72 10.82 -2.15
C ASP A 172 -15.66 10.20 -1.22
N PRO A 173 -15.56 10.64 0.05
CA PRO A 173 -14.59 10.10 1.00
C PRO A 173 -14.98 8.71 1.53
N VAL A 174 -16.25 8.32 1.43
CA VAL A 174 -16.81 7.14 2.10
C VAL A 174 -16.84 5.94 1.17
N SER A 175 -17.18 6.13 -0.11
CA SER A 175 -17.35 5.01 -1.06
C SER A 175 -16.03 4.32 -1.43
N GLY A 176 -14.89 4.98 -1.25
CA GLY A 176 -13.56 4.38 -1.44
C GLY A 176 -13.29 3.84 -2.85
N PHE A 177 -12.09 3.30 -3.04
CA PHE A 177 -11.75 2.47 -4.20
C PHE A 177 -11.81 1.00 -3.80
N VAL A 178 -12.44 0.17 -4.62
CA VAL A 178 -12.27 -1.29 -4.54
C VAL A 178 -11.12 -1.69 -5.46
N SER A 179 -10.08 -2.29 -4.90
CA SER A 179 -8.94 -2.81 -5.65
C SER A 179 -8.95 -4.34 -5.59
N ARG A 180 -8.85 -5.01 -6.74
CA ARG A 180 -8.84 -6.47 -6.79
C ARG A 180 -7.41 -6.98 -6.72
N ALA A 181 -7.19 -8.03 -5.94
CA ALA A 181 -5.92 -8.73 -5.95
C ALA A 181 -5.62 -9.25 -7.38
N GLY A 182 -4.37 -9.08 -7.83
CA GLY A 182 -3.95 -9.64 -9.11
C GLY A 182 -4.07 -11.16 -9.07
N ARG A 183 -4.57 -11.79 -10.15
CA ARG A 183 -4.63 -13.26 -10.22
C ARG A 183 -3.21 -13.83 -10.01
N PRO A 184 -3.02 -14.81 -9.11
CA PRO A 184 -1.76 -15.55 -9.08
C PRO A 184 -1.56 -16.18 -10.47
N SER A 185 -0.38 -15.95 -11.06
CA SER A 185 -0.02 -16.58 -12.33
C SER A 185 -0.06 -18.10 -12.14
N SER A 186 -0.92 -18.78 -12.89
CA SER A 186 -0.95 -20.24 -12.91
C SER A 186 0.45 -20.78 -13.19
N PRO A 187 0.94 -21.79 -12.46
CA PRO A 187 2.20 -22.43 -12.80
C PRO A 187 2.08 -23.00 -14.20
N SER A 188 2.96 -22.56 -15.11
CA SER A 188 3.08 -23.14 -16.44
C SER A 188 3.35 -24.64 -16.31
N PRO A 189 2.68 -25.51 -17.09
CA PRO A 189 2.99 -26.93 -17.07
C PRO A 189 4.43 -27.12 -17.55
N SER A 190 5.31 -27.53 -16.64
CA SER A 190 6.68 -27.92 -16.95
C SER A 190 6.64 -28.99 -18.04
N GLY A 191 7.22 -28.66 -19.20
CA GLY A 191 7.38 -29.59 -20.31
C GLY A 191 8.09 -30.85 -19.85
N ARG A 192 7.50 -32.02 -20.17
CA ARG A 192 8.17 -33.31 -20.00
C ARG A 192 9.45 -33.29 -20.83
N GLY A 193 10.55 -33.51 -20.11
CA GLY A 193 11.87 -33.68 -20.68
C GLY A 193 11.92 -34.84 -21.66
N GLN A 194 12.71 -34.61 -22.70
CA GLN A 194 13.33 -35.62 -23.53
C GLN A 194 14.13 -36.58 -22.64
N GLY A 195 13.97 -37.88 -22.87
CA GLY A 195 14.81 -38.94 -22.33
C GLY A 195 15.22 -39.85 -23.47
N GLU A 196 16.48 -39.72 -23.89
CA GLU A 196 17.17 -40.63 -24.80
C GLU A 196 17.15 -42.08 -24.28
N GLY A 197 17.04 -43.04 -25.20
CA GLY A 197 17.29 -44.46 -24.95
C GLY A 197 17.92 -45.08 -26.20
N ARG A 198 19.25 -45.10 -26.24
CA ARG A 198 20.07 -45.82 -27.23
C ARG A 198 20.01 -47.34 -27.00
N SER A 199 20.00 -48.07 -28.12
CA SER A 199 20.49 -49.42 -28.46
C SER A 199 20.89 -50.45 -27.40
N LEU A 200 20.40 -51.69 -27.63
CA LEU A 200 20.97 -53.06 -27.48
C LEU A 200 19.73 -53.99 -27.56
N GLU A 201 19.55 -55.02 -28.40
CA GLU A 201 20.33 -55.88 -29.30
C GLU A 201 19.52 -56.19 -30.58
#